data_AF-U3TZ59-F1
#
_entry.id   AF-U3TZ59-F1
#
_cell.length_a   1.000
_cell.length_b   1.000
_cell.length_c   1.000
_cell.angle_alpha   90.00
_cell.angle_beta   90.00
_cell.angle_gamma   90.00
#
_symmetry.space_group_name_H-M   'P 1'
#
loop_
_entity.id
_entity.type
_entity.pdbx_description
1 polymer ?
#
loop_
_entity_poly.entity_id
_entity_poly.type
_entity_poly.pdbx_seq_one_letter_code
_entity_poly.pdbx_strand_id
1 'polypeptide(L)' 'MQEIERLSNVREEKLSKEAQQLKKLLFSREITKKEQANMGALKKSVRGLVVVHPMTALGREMGLEVMTGYAKQPF' A
#
# COMPACT_ATOMS: atom_id res chain seq x y z
N MET A 1 -17.40 -0.61 -26.70
CA MET A 1 -17.46 -1.12 -25.32
C MET A 1 -16.27 -2.02 -24.94
N GLN A 2 -15.61 -2.73 -25.88
CA GLN A 2 -14.47 -3.62 -25.56
C GLN A 2 -13.21 -2.93 -24.98
N GLU A 3 -12.94 -1.67 -25.32
CA GLU A 3 -11.73 -0.98 -24.84
C GLU A 3 -11.76 -0.74 -23.33
N ILE A 4 -12.96 -0.47 -22.77
CA ILE A 4 -13.14 -0.22 -21.33
C ILE A 4 -12.87 -1.49 -20.54
N GLU A 5 -13.37 -2.65 -20.98
CA GLU A 5 -13.10 -3.94 -20.34
C GLU A 5 -11.61 -4.29 -20.36
N ARG A 6 -10.92 -4.06 -21.49
CA ARG A 6 -9.47 -4.26 -21.56
C ARG A 6 -8.71 -3.36 -20.58
N LEU A 7 -9.06 -2.07 -20.53
CA LEU A 7 -8.43 -1.12 -19.62
C LEU A 7 -8.69 -1.47 -18.14
N SER A 8 -9.89 -1.95 -17.81
CA SER A 8 -10.25 -2.41 -16.47
C SER A 8 -9.43 -3.65 -16.07
N ASN A 9 -9.35 -4.66 -16.92
CA ASN A 9 -8.58 -5.88 -16.64
C ASN A 9 -7.10 -5.58 -16.40
N VAL A 10 -6.49 -4.73 -17.23
CA VAL A 10 -5.08 -4.34 -17.05
C VAL A 10 -4.86 -3.61 -15.72
N ARG A 11 -5.86 -2.85 -15.26
CA ARG A 11 -5.79 -2.13 -13.98
C ARG A 11 -5.85 -3.10 -12.80
N GLU A 12 -6.74 -4.08 -12.84
CA GLU A 12 -6.85 -5.14 -11.82
C GLU A 12 -5.57 -5.99 -11.76
N GLU A 13 -5.03 -6.40 -12.91
CA GLU A 13 -3.78 -7.17 -12.96
C GLU A 13 -2.59 -6.41 -12.34
N LYS A 14 -2.52 -5.08 -12.55
CA LYS A 14 -1.47 -4.24 -11.95
C LYS A 14 -1.63 -4.12 -10.44
N LEU A 15 -2.85 -3.85 -9.96
CA LEU A 15 -3.15 -3.75 -8.53
C LEU A 15 -2.84 -5.07 -7.81
N SER A 16 -3.20 -6.20 -8.41
CA SER A 16 -2.89 -7.53 -7.88
C SER A 16 -1.38 -7.76 -7.76
N LYS A 17 -0.59 -7.36 -8.77
CA LYS A 17 0.88 -7.45 -8.73
C LYS A 17 1.49 -6.56 -7.64
N GLU A 18 0.99 -5.34 -7.48
CA GLU A 18 1.43 -4.43 -6.41
C GLU A 18 1.08 -4.99 -5.02
N ALA A 19 -0.13 -5.50 -4.83
CA ALA A 19 -0.55 -6.16 -3.59
C ALA A 19 0.36 -7.36 -3.28
N GLN A 20 0.69 -8.18 -4.27
CA GLN A 20 1.63 -9.30 -4.11
C GLN A 20 3.03 -8.83 -3.74
N GLN A 21 3.52 -7.72 -4.30
CA GLN A 21 4.82 -7.15 -3.92
C GLN A 21 4.82 -6.63 -2.48
N LEU A 22 3.73 -6.00 -2.04
CA LEU A 22 3.59 -5.54 -0.65
C LEU A 22 3.51 -6.70 0.33
N LYS A 23 2.80 -7.78 -0.01
CA LYS A 23 2.76 -9.01 0.79
C LYS A 23 4.12 -9.72 0.90
N LYS A 24 5.06 -9.49 -0.02
CA LYS A 24 6.43 -10.00 0.06
C LYS A 24 7.31 -9.21 1.03
N LEU A 25 6.88 -8.03 1.47
CA LEU A 25 7.61 -7.26 2.47
C LEU A 25 7.41 -7.89 3.84
N LEU A 26 8.51 -8.09 4.57
CA LEU A 26 8.54 -8.83 5.83
C LEU A 26 7.90 -8.06 6.99
N PHE A 27 7.92 -6.72 6.93
CA PHE A 27 7.42 -5.87 8.01
C PHE A 27 6.23 -5.06 7.50
N SER A 28 5.07 -5.33 8.08
CA SER A 28 3.85 -4.57 7.82
C SER A 28 3.13 -4.28 9.12
N ARG A 29 2.77 -3.02 9.35
CA ARG A 29 1.92 -2.63 10.47
C ARG A 29 1.13 -1.37 10.19
N GLU A 30 0.11 -1.17 11.00
CA GLU A 30 -0.65 0.06 11.07
C GLU A 30 0.24 1.26 11.45
N ILE A 31 0.02 2.38 10.76
CA ILE A 31 0.69 3.64 11.04
C ILE A 31 -0.17 4.43 12.02
N THR A 32 0.39 4.71 13.20
CA THR A 32 -0.32 5.44 14.26
C THR A 32 -0.56 6.90 13.88
N LYS A 33 -1.53 7.56 14.51
CA LYS A 33 -1.81 9.00 14.25
C LYS A 33 -0.59 9.90 14.46
N LYS A 34 0.26 9.59 15.44
CA LYS A 34 1.51 10.33 15.70
C LYS A 34 2.50 10.20 14.54
N GLU A 35 2.58 9.01 13.95
CA GLU A 35 3.44 8.74 12.80
C GLU A 35 2.86 9.30 11.51
N GLN A 36 1.54 9.30 11.34
CA GLN A 36 0.85 9.98 10.25
C GLN A 36 1.15 11.49 10.26
N ALA A 37 1.17 12.11 11.45
CA ALA A 37 1.56 13.51 11.61
C ALA A 37 3.06 13.76 11.28
N ASN A 38 3.91 12.75 11.47
CA ASN A 38 5.36 12.83 11.27
C ASN A 38 5.84 12.03 10.06
N MET A 39 5.06 12.00 8.98
CA MET A 39 5.36 11.16 7.82
C MET A 39 6.69 11.47 7.15
N GLY A 40 7.14 12.73 7.21
CA GLY A 40 8.46 13.12 6.68
C GLY A 40 9.61 12.43 7.41
N ALA A 41 9.56 12.41 8.75
CA ALA A 41 10.58 11.73 9.56
C ALA A 41 10.52 10.21 9.37
N LEU A 42 9.31 9.63 9.35
CA LEU A 42 9.15 8.19 9.21
C LEU A 42 9.65 7.69 7.84
N LYS A 43 9.31 8.36 6.74
CA LYS A 43 9.83 8.02 5.40
C LYS A 43 11.34 8.20 5.26
N LYS A 44 11.94 9.13 6.02
CA LYS A 44 13.39 9.34 6.04
C LYS A 44 14.10 8.24 6.85
N SER A 45 13.51 7.82 7.97
CA SER A 45 14.05 6.76 8.82
C SER A 45 13.92 5.37 8.17
N VAL A 46 12.84 5.13 7.43
CA VAL A 46 12.51 3.84 6.85
C VAL A 46 12.60 3.93 5.32
N ARG A 47 13.78 3.63 4.80
CA ARG A 47 14.04 3.74 3.37
C ARG A 47 13.20 2.71 2.62
N GLY A 48 12.37 3.19 1.69
CA GLY A 48 11.48 2.33 0.91
C GLY A 48 10.19 1.92 1.63
N LEU A 49 9.79 2.66 2.67
CA LEU A 49 8.46 2.53 3.27
C LEU A 49 7.36 2.83 2.23
N VAL A 50 6.48 1.86 2.02
CA VAL A 50 5.26 2.03 1.23
C VAL A 50 4.09 2.18 2.18
N VAL A 51 3.24 3.17 1.97
CA VAL A 51 2.06 3.41 2.81
C VAL A 51 0.81 3.30 1.97
N VAL A 52 -0.12 2.44 2.42
CA VAL A 52 -1.41 2.21 1.77
C VAL A 52 -2.52 2.73 2.68
N HIS A 53 -3.38 3.57 2.12
CA HIS A 53 -4.56 4.10 2.81
C HIS A 53 -5.79 3.23 2.54
N PRO A 54 -6.67 2.98 3.52
CA PRO A 54 -7.82 2.07 3.38
C PRO A 54 -8.77 2.45 2.23
N MET A 55 -8.90 3.76 1.95
CA MET A 55 -9.79 4.24 0.89
C MET A 55 -9.21 4.18 -0.52
N THR A 56 -7.94 3.79 -0.72
CA THR A 56 -7.37 3.64 -2.07
C THR A 56 -7.87 2.35 -2.73
N ALA A 57 -7.78 2.25 -4.07
CA ALA A 57 -8.16 1.02 -4.77
C ALA A 57 -7.43 -0.21 -4.22
N LEU A 58 -6.12 -0.08 -4.02
CA LEU A 58 -5.28 -1.12 -3.43
C LEU A 58 -5.67 -1.43 -1.98
N GLY A 59 -5.93 -0.40 -1.15
CA GLY A 59 -6.34 -0.59 0.23
C GLY A 59 -7.67 -1.34 0.35
N ARG A 60 -8.64 -1.01 -0.51
CA ARG A 60 -9.93 -1.71 -0.59
C ARG A 60 -9.77 -3.15 -1.06
N GLU A 61 -8.97 -3.40 -2.09
CA GLU A 61 -8.71 -4.76 -2.59
C GLU A 61 -7.99 -5.63 -1.54
N MET A 62 -7.09 -5.03 -0.78
CA MET A 62 -6.37 -5.70 0.32
C MET A 62 -7.19 -5.83 1.60
N GLY A 63 -8.39 -5.26 1.68
CA GLY A 63 -9.24 -5.30 2.89
C GLY A 63 -8.68 -4.50 4.06
N LEU A 64 -7.91 -3.43 3.79
CA LEU A 64 -7.34 -2.59 4.84
C LEU A 64 -8.41 -1.67 5.42
N GLU A 65 -8.56 -1.68 6.75
CA GLU A 65 -9.44 -0.76 7.49
C GLU A 65 -8.69 0.50 7.94
N VAL A 66 -7.38 0.38 8.13
CA VAL A 66 -6.50 1.43 8.65
C VAL A 66 -5.30 1.65 7.75
N MET A 67 -4.69 2.83 7.88
CA MET A 67 -3.49 3.18 7.12
C MET A 67 -2.34 2.25 7.52
N THR A 68 -1.85 1.47 6.57
CA THR A 68 -0.87 0.40 6.81
C THR A 68 0.41 0.71 6.06
N GLY A 69 1.54 0.61 6.77
CA GLY A 69 2.87 0.72 6.20
C GLY A 69 3.47 -0.65 5.92
N TYR A 70 4.25 -0.76 4.84
CA TYR A 70 4.99 -1.94 4.44
C TYR A 70 6.45 -1.57 4.17
N ALA A 71 7.39 -2.33 4.72
CA ALA A 71 8.82 -2.09 4.53
C ALA A 71 9.66 -3.38 4.58
N LYS A 72 10.89 -3.30 4.08
CA LYS A 72 11.89 -4.38 4.20
C LYS A 72 12.57 -4.42 5.57
N GLN A 73 12.48 -3.34 6.33
CA GLN A 73 13.08 -3.18 7.65
C GLN A 73 11.98 -2.91 8.68
N PRO A 74 12.18 -3.31 9.95
CA PRO A 74 11.24 -2.98 11.02
C PRO A 74 11.19 -1.47 11.23
N PHE A 75 10.00 -0.98 11.55
CA PHE A 75 9.74 0.43 11.85
C PHE A 75 8.61 0.56 12.84
#